data_AF-A0A5C7YEM9-F1
#
_entry.id   AF-A0A5C7YEM9-F1
#
_cell.length_a   1.000
_cell.length_b   1.000
_cell.length_c   1.000
_cell.angle_alpha   90.00
_cell.angle_beta   90.00
_cell.angle_gamma   90.00
#
_symmetry.space_group_name_H-M   'P 1'
#
loop_
_entity.id
_entity.type
_entity.pdbx_description
1 polymer ?
#
loop_
_entity_poly.entity_id
_entity_poly.type
_entity_poly.pdbx_seq_one_letter_code
_entity_poly.pdbx_strand_id
1 'polypeptide(L)'
;MSEKSAASVGGPDRRAIVAEALRKIDDLTARLAVAEAGDTEPVAVVGVGCRLPGGVDGPAALWQLLCDEGSGIVRVPADRWD
;
A
#
# COMPACT_ATOMS: atom_id res chain seq x y z
N MET A 1 -14.41 -68.97 -4.43
CA MET A 1 -15.16 -67.98 -5.21
C MET A 1 -16.05 -67.20 -4.25
N SER A 2 -15.53 -66.10 -3.72
CA SER A 2 -16.26 -65.04 -3.02
C SER A 2 -15.30 -63.86 -2.89
N GLU A 3 -15.42 -62.98 -3.87
CA GLU A 3 -14.92 -61.60 -3.81
C GLU A 3 -15.55 -60.90 -2.60
N LYS A 4 -14.74 -60.30 -1.74
CA LYS A 4 -15.22 -59.15 -0.97
C LYS A 4 -14.09 -58.21 -0.55
N SER A 5 -14.17 -57.03 -1.14
CA SER A 5 -13.76 -55.74 -0.58
C SER A 5 -12.26 -55.45 -0.54
N ALA A 6 -11.75 -54.98 -1.69
CA ALA A 6 -10.65 -54.02 -1.69
C ALA A 6 -11.13 -52.76 -0.95
N ALA A 7 -10.73 -52.63 0.32
CA ALA A 7 -10.83 -51.37 1.02
C ALA A 7 -10.09 -50.33 0.18
N SER A 8 -10.80 -49.30 -0.28
CA SER A 8 -10.17 -48.11 -0.81
C SER A 8 -9.19 -47.64 0.25
N VAL A 9 -7.90 -47.67 -0.07
CA VAL A 9 -6.89 -46.95 0.71
C VAL A 9 -7.21 -45.47 0.51
N GLY A 10 -8.09 -44.96 1.37
CA GLY A 10 -8.31 -43.54 1.52
C GLY A 10 -7.02 -42.96 2.06
N GLY A 11 -6.13 -42.54 1.14
CA GLY A 11 -5.02 -41.67 1.51
C GLY A 11 -5.57 -40.48 2.30
N PRO A 12 -4.80 -39.96 3.27
CA PRO A 12 -5.26 -38.92 4.18
C PRO A 12 -6.00 -37.83 3.40
N ASP A 13 -7.13 -37.38 3.93
CA ASP A 13 -8.06 -36.50 3.23
C ASP A 13 -7.31 -35.29 2.67
N ARG A 14 -7.04 -35.34 1.35
CA ARG A 14 -6.27 -34.32 0.65
C ARG A 14 -6.94 -32.96 0.79
N ARG A 15 -8.27 -32.91 0.88
CA ARG A 15 -9.00 -31.67 1.13
C ARG A 15 -8.74 -31.16 2.53
N ALA A 16 -8.73 -32.04 3.54
CA ALA A 16 -8.41 -31.66 4.91
C ALA A 16 -6.97 -31.13 5.03
N ILE A 17 -6.00 -31.76 4.35
CA ILE A 17 -4.61 -31.29 4.32
C ILE A 17 -4.50 -29.91 3.67
N VAL A 18 -5.15 -29.71 2.51
CA VAL A 18 -5.14 -28.41 1.82
C VAL A 18 -5.84 -27.34 2.65
N ALA A 19 -6.98 -27.66 3.28
CA ALA A 19 -7.70 -26.73 4.15
C ALA A 19 -6.86 -26.33 5.37
N GLU A 20 -6.12 -27.26 5.97
CA GLU A 20 -5.19 -26.97 7.06
C GLU A 20 -4.04 -26.06 6.59
N ALA A 21 -3.43 -26.40 5.46
CA ALA A 21 -2.34 -25.63 4.90
C ALA A 21 -2.76 -24.19 4.56
N LEU A 22 -3.92 -24.01 3.93
CA LEU A 22 -4.45 -22.69 3.60
C LEU A 22 -4.72 -21.87 4.87
N ARG A 23 -5.34 -22.46 5.90
CA ARG A 23 -5.56 -21.76 7.17
C ARG A 23 -4.26 -21.35 7.85
N LYS A 24 -3.22 -22.17 7.71
CA LYS A 24 -1.88 -21.87 8.23
C LYS A 24 -1.22 -20.74 7.45
N ILE A 25 -1.40 -20.70 6.13
CA ILE A 25 -0.94 -19.60 5.29
C ILE A 25 -1.64 -18.31 5.71
N ASP A 26 -2.97 -18.33 5.87
CA ASP A 26 -3.72 -17.15 6.31
C ASP A 26 -3.23 -16.61 7.67
N ASP A 27 -2.99 -17.50 8.64
CA ASP A 27 -2.41 -17.14 9.96
C ASP A 27 -1.02 -16.51 9.82
N LEU A 28 -0.15 -17.11 9.01
CA LEU A 28 1.21 -16.61 8.80
C LEU A 28 1.21 -15.27 8.06
N THR A 29 0.35 -15.11 7.06
CA THR A 29 0.19 -13.85 6.32
C THR A 29 -0.33 -12.75 7.24
N ALA A 30 -1.31 -13.03 8.11
CA ALA A 30 -1.79 -12.05 9.08
C ALA A 30 -0.70 -11.63 10.06
N ARG A 31 0.10 -12.59 10.56
CA ARG A 31 1.22 -12.31 11.46
C ARG A 31 2.32 -11.48 10.80
N LEU A 32 2.60 -11.76 9.52
CA LEU A 32 3.56 -10.98 8.74
C LEU A 32 3.07 -9.54 8.56
N ALA A 33 1.81 -9.34 8.17
CA ALA A 33 1.23 -8.00 8.00
C ALA A 33 1.30 -7.17 9.29
N VAL A 34 1.06 -7.79 10.45
CA VAL A 34 1.21 -7.13 11.76
C VAL A 34 2.66 -6.77 12.05
N ALA A 35 3.61 -7.67 11.76
CA ALA A 35 5.03 -7.40 11.95
C ALA A 35 5.54 -6.29 11.02
N GLU A 36 5.17 -6.32 9.73
CA GLU A 36 5.53 -5.30 8.74
C GLU A 36 4.93 -3.93 9.09
N ALA A 37 3.68 -3.89 9.58
CA ALA A 37 3.07 -2.65 10.07
C ALA A 37 3.75 -2.10 11.33
N GLY A 38 4.29 -2.97 12.18
CA GLY A 38 5.09 -2.57 13.35
C GLY A 38 6.48 -2.05 12.97
N ASP A 39 7.12 -2.64 11.96
CA ASP A 39 8.43 -2.20 11.45
C ASP A 39 8.33 -0.91 10.63
N THR A 40 7.14 -0.59 10.10
CA THR A 40 6.87 0.63 9.32
C THR A 40 5.78 1.48 9.99
N GLU A 41 6.13 2.12 11.11
CA GLU A 41 5.23 3.05 11.79
C GLU A 41 4.78 4.17 10.83
N PRO A 42 3.47 4.33 10.56
CA PRO A 42 2.99 5.36 9.64
C PRO A 42 3.24 6.76 10.19
N VAL A 43 3.90 7.62 9.38
CA VAL A 43 4.14 9.02 9.75
C VAL A 43 2.99 9.90 9.25
N ALA A 44 2.27 10.53 10.17
CA ALA A 44 1.20 11.46 9.83
C ALA A 44 1.75 12.84 9.43
N VAL A 45 1.37 13.33 8.25
CA VAL A 45 1.58 14.73 7.86
C VAL A 45 0.45 15.56 8.47
N VAL A 46 0.74 16.19 9.62
CA VAL A 46 -0.24 16.96 10.39
C VAL A 46 -0.39 18.43 9.94
N GLY A 47 0.50 18.90 9.08
CA GLY A 47 0.47 20.26 8.56
C GLY A 47 1.44 20.45 7.40
N VAL A 48 1.16 21.45 6.57
CA VAL A 48 1.99 21.83 5.43
C VAL A 48 1.90 23.34 5.23
N GLY A 49 2.99 23.96 4.78
CA GLY A 49 3.06 25.39 4.48
C GLY A 49 4.06 25.61 3.34
N CYS A 50 3.75 26.54 2.44
CA CYS A 50 4.61 26.83 1.30
C CYS A 50 4.49 28.28 0.81
N ARG A 51 5.53 28.72 0.11
CA ARG A 51 5.61 29.92 -0.72
C ARG A 51 6.29 29.49 -2.00
N LEU A 52 5.57 29.49 -3.11
CA LEU A 52 6.03 28.95 -4.38
C LEU A 52 5.81 29.96 -5.51
N PRO A 53 6.49 29.78 -6.67
CA PRO A 53 6.24 30.60 -7.85
C PRO A 53 4.79 30.51 -8.34
N GLY A 54 4.39 31.45 -9.21
CA GLY A 54 3.00 31.53 -9.69
C GLY A 54 2.02 32.16 -8.68
N GLY A 55 2.52 32.89 -7.68
CA GLY A 55 1.68 33.57 -6.68
C GLY A 55 1.15 32.64 -5.58
N VAL A 56 1.70 31.44 -5.45
CA VAL A 56 1.26 30.45 -4.46
C VAL A 56 1.78 30.81 -3.07
N ASP A 57 0.86 31.23 -2.20
CA ASP A 57 1.14 31.66 -0.83
C ASP A 57 0.61 30.69 0.23
N GLY A 58 0.37 29.44 -0.16
CA GLY A 58 0.02 28.40 0.78
C GLY A 58 -0.49 27.14 0.11
N PRO A 59 -0.81 26.12 0.92
CA PRO A 59 -1.24 24.82 0.42
C PRO A 59 -2.53 24.89 -0.41
N ALA A 60 -3.46 25.76 -0.03
CA ALA A 60 -4.71 25.96 -0.76
C ALA A 60 -4.45 26.57 -2.15
N ALA A 61 -3.59 27.59 -2.24
CA ALA A 61 -3.21 28.19 -3.51
C ALA A 61 -2.43 27.21 -4.41
N LEU A 62 -1.56 26.38 -3.81
CA LEU A 62 -0.85 25.32 -4.53
C LEU A 62 -1.85 24.32 -5.13
N TRP A 63 -2.81 23.87 -4.32
CA TRP A 63 -3.81 22.90 -4.76
C TRP A 63 -4.63 23.44 -5.93
N GLN A 64 -5.07 24.70 -5.84
CA GLN A 64 -5.79 25.36 -6.92
C GLN A 64 -4.95 25.42 -8.21
N LEU A 65 -3.68 25.85 -8.12
CA LEU A 65 -2.79 25.91 -9.28
C LEU A 65 -2.61 24.55 -9.96
N LEU A 66 -2.52 23.46 -9.19
CA LEU A 66 -2.39 22.10 -9.73
C LEU A 66 -3.67 21.63 -10.42
N CYS A 67 -4.83 21.87 -9.82
CA CYS A 67 -6.13 21.53 -10.42
C CYS A 67 -6.39 22.32 -11.71
N ASP A 68 -5.94 23.56 -11.77
CA ASP A 68 -6.10 24.45 -12.92
C ASP A 68 -4.99 24.24 -13.99
N GLU A 69 -4.10 23.25 -13.81
CA GLU A 69 -2.95 22.97 -14.70
C GLU A 69 -2.04 24.20 -14.94
N GLY A 70 -1.92 25.07 -13.94
CA GLY A 70 -1.17 26.33 -14.02
C GLY A 70 0.35 26.15 -14.01
N SER A 71 1.07 27.18 -14.44
CA SER A 71 2.55 27.21 -14.45
C SER A 71 3.09 28.33 -13.57
N GLY A 72 4.07 27.99 -12.72
CA GLY A 72 4.83 28.95 -11.91
C GLY A 72 6.10 29.47 -12.58
N ILE A 73 6.41 29.07 -13.81
CA ILE A 73 7.65 29.45 -14.49
C ILE A 73 7.59 30.94 -14.88
N VAL A 74 8.53 31.73 -14.37
CA VAL A 74 8.65 33.16 -14.65
C VAL A 74 10.06 33.49 -15.12
N ARG A 75 10.19 34.62 -15.82
CA ARG A 75 11.52 35.20 -16.10
C ARG A 75 12.21 35.52 -14.79
N VAL A 76 13.53 35.30 -14.73
CA VAL A 76 14.34 35.68 -13.57
C VAL A 76 14.18 37.19 -13.32
N PRO A 77 13.76 37.59 -12.10
CA PRO A 77 13.65 39.01 -11.77
C PRO A 77 15.01 39.71 -11.84
N ALA A 78 15.04 40.92 -12.42
CA ALA A 78 16.28 41.69 -12.59
C ALA A 78 16.92 42.14 -11.27
N ASP A 79 16.18 42.13 -10.17
CA ASP A 79 16.69 42.40 -8.81
C ASP A 79 17.36 41.19 -8.16
N ARG A 80 17.26 39.98 -8.74
CA ARG A 80 17.85 38.75 -8.19
C ARG A 80 19.28 38.50 -8.64
N TRP A 81 19.71 39.16 -9.72
CA TRP A 81 21.05 39.02 -10.28
C TRP A 81 21.44 40.28 -11.06
N ASP A 82 22.73 40.60 -11.04
CA ASP A 82 23.40 41.60 -11.88
C ASP A 82 24.48 40.86 -12.69
#